data_AF-A0A7J0BVI6-F1
#
_entry.id   AF-A0A7J0BVI6-F1
#
_cell.length_a   1.000
_cell.length_b   1.000
_cell.length_c   1.000
_cell.angle_alpha   90.00
_cell.angle_beta   90.00
_cell.angle_gamma   90.00
#
_symmetry.space_group_name_H-M   'P 1'
#
loop_
_entity.id
_entity.type
_entity.pdbx_description
1 polymer ?
#
loop_
_entity_poly.entity_id
_entity_poly.type
_entity_poly.pdbx_seq_one_letter_code
_entity_poly.pdbx_strand_id
1 'polypeptide(L)'
;MATKKNKPGFTIEEIRAMRPLTDSKRAKAFTDAELTANAESDPDNPVLDDAFWEEARRMEPQCKKQVTLRIDGDVLDWFKRQGKGYQTAINAVLKAYKESRPSR
;
A
#
# COMPACT_ATOMS: atom_id res chain seq x y z
N MET A 1 4.24 16.36 -29.74
CA MET A 1 3.49 15.59 -28.71
C MET A 1 4.25 14.29 -28.42
N ALA A 2 5.19 14.30 -27.48
CA ALA A 2 6.00 13.11 -27.17
C ALA A 2 5.40 12.39 -25.95
N THR A 3 4.81 11.22 -26.18
CA THR A 3 4.32 10.33 -25.12
C THR A 3 5.51 9.75 -24.36
N LYS A 4 5.75 10.20 -23.12
CA LYS A 4 6.71 9.54 -22.22
C LYS A 4 6.21 8.12 -21.96
N LYS A 5 6.81 7.14 -22.65
CA LYS A 5 6.62 5.71 -22.36
C LYS A 5 7.02 5.48 -20.91
N ASN A 6 6.06 5.05 -20.09
CA ASN A 6 6.30 4.65 -18.71
C ASN A 6 7.11 3.35 -18.75
N LYS A 7 8.44 3.44 -18.74
CA LYS A 7 9.31 2.25 -18.71
C LYS A 7 9.17 1.61 -17.33
N PRO A 8 8.86 0.30 -17.21
CA PRO A 8 9.03 -0.39 -15.95
C PRO A 8 10.50 -0.26 -15.52
N GLY A 9 10.74 -0.09 -14.21
CA GLY A 9 12.08 0.16 -13.66
C GLY A 9 13.10 -0.94 -14.01
N PHE A 10 12.62 -2.15 -14.30
CA PHE A 10 13.42 -3.28 -14.80
C PHE A 10 12.58 -4.15 -15.73
N THR A 11 13.22 -4.77 -16.72
CA THR A 11 12.66 -5.81 -17.60
C THR A 11 12.80 -7.20 -16.98
N ILE A 12 12.04 -8.18 -17.47
CA ILE A 12 12.09 -9.57 -16.97
C ILE A 12 13.48 -10.17 -17.18
N GLU A 13 14.13 -9.86 -18.31
CA GLU A 13 15.49 -10.35 -18.59
C GLU A 13 16.52 -9.75 -17.65
N GLU A 14 16.42 -8.45 -17.36
CA GLU A 14 17.30 -7.79 -16.39
C GLU A 14 17.13 -8.39 -14.98
N ILE A 15 15.89 -8.64 -14.52
CA ILE A 15 15.63 -9.25 -13.22
C ILE A 15 16.23 -10.66 -13.13
N ARG A 16 16.13 -11.45 -14.20
CA ARG A 16 16.72 -12.81 -14.24
C ARG A 16 18.24 -12.81 -14.23
N ALA A 17 18.86 -11.77 -14.78
CA ALA A 17 20.31 -11.59 -14.79
C ALA A 17 20.86 -11.05 -13.46
N MET A 18 20.00 -10.50 -12.59
CA MET A 18 20.42 -10.00 -11.28
C MET A 18 20.81 -11.14 -10.33
N ARG A 19 21.73 -10.82 -9.42
CA ARG A 19 22.08 -11.72 -8.32
C ARG A 19 20.83 -11.98 -7.46
N PRO A 20 20.49 -13.25 -7.16
CA PRO A 20 19.38 -13.54 -6.28
C PRO A 20 19.66 -12.99 -4.88
N LEU A 21 18.68 -12.29 -4.31
CA LEU A 21 18.74 -11.77 -2.95
C LEU A 21 18.68 -12.90 -1.90
N THR A 22 18.16 -14.06 -2.28
CA THR A 22 17.93 -15.20 -1.39
C THR A 22 18.72 -16.41 -1.83
N ASP A 23 19.46 -17.02 -0.89
CA ASP A 23 20.04 -18.34 -1.08
C ASP A 23 18.94 -19.41 -1.09
N SER A 24 18.48 -19.72 -2.29
CA SER A 24 17.35 -20.64 -2.50
C SER A 24 17.71 -22.09 -2.17
N LYS A 25 18.99 -22.48 -2.22
CA LYS A 25 19.43 -23.83 -1.85
C LYS A 25 19.34 -24.00 -0.34
N ARG A 26 19.84 -23.01 0.41
CA ARG A 26 19.72 -22.98 1.87
C ARG A 26 18.27 -22.94 2.31
N ALA A 27 17.45 -22.08 1.70
CA ALA A 27 16.03 -21.94 2.05
C ALA A 27 15.25 -23.25 1.87
N LYS A 28 15.53 -24.01 0.81
CA LYS A 28 14.86 -25.30 0.54
C LYS A 28 15.41 -26.47 1.37
N ALA A 29 16.55 -26.30 2.02
CA ALA A 29 17.16 -27.34 2.83
C ALA A 29 16.62 -27.38 4.27
N PHE A 30 15.93 -26.33 4.72
CA PHE A 30 15.28 -26.33 6.02
C PHE A 30 14.18 -27.39 6.07
N THR A 31 14.14 -28.09 7.19
CA THR A 31 13.04 -29.00 7.52
C THR A 31 11.84 -28.22 8.05
N ASP A 32 10.64 -28.81 7.96
CA ASP A 32 9.42 -28.21 8.50
C ASP A 32 9.55 -27.88 10.00
N ALA A 33 10.19 -28.76 10.78
CA ALA A 33 10.41 -28.55 12.20
C ALA A 33 11.30 -27.33 12.49
N GLU A 34 12.36 -27.15 11.70
CA GLU A 34 13.24 -25.97 11.84
C GLU A 34 12.54 -24.69 11.39
N LEU A 35 11.68 -24.76 10.37
CA LEU A 35 10.86 -23.62 9.95
C LEU A 35 9.87 -23.20 11.05
N THR A 36 9.18 -24.15 11.66
CA THR A 36 8.27 -23.89 12.78
C THR A 36 9.01 -23.29 13.96
N ALA A 37 10.14 -23.87 14.37
CA ALA A 37 10.93 -23.34 15.48
C ALA A 37 11.43 -21.91 15.22
N ASN A 38 11.88 -21.62 13.99
CA ASN A 38 12.28 -20.27 13.61
C ASN A 38 11.09 -19.29 13.70
N ALA A 39 9.92 -19.69 13.18
CA ALA A 39 8.72 -18.85 13.19
C ALA A 39 8.19 -18.57 14.61
N GLU A 40 8.28 -19.53 15.52
CA GLU A 40 7.88 -19.38 16.92
C GLU A 40 8.87 -18.53 17.73
N SER A 41 10.15 -18.55 17.37
CA SER A 41 11.20 -17.77 18.03
C SER A 41 11.32 -16.31 17.55
N ASP A 42 10.65 -15.97 16.44
CA ASP A 42 10.74 -14.65 15.82
C ASP A 42 9.88 -13.62 16.59
N PRO A 43 10.50 -12.59 17.21
CA PRO A 43 9.75 -11.58 17.98
C PRO A 43 8.79 -10.75 17.12
N ASP A 44 9.00 -10.66 15.81
CA ASP A 44 8.11 -9.93 14.89
C ASP A 44 6.93 -10.80 14.42
N ASN A 45 6.92 -12.10 14.75
CA ASN A 45 5.88 -13.05 14.40
C ASN A 45 5.30 -13.74 15.66
N PRO A 46 4.59 -13.00 16.53
CA PRO A 46 3.95 -13.59 17.70
C PRO A 46 2.88 -14.61 17.28
N VAL A 47 2.76 -15.68 18.05
CA VAL A 47 1.68 -16.65 17.87
C VAL A 47 0.33 -15.96 18.13
N LEU A 48 -0.54 -15.96 17.13
CA LEU A 48 -1.88 -15.40 17.23
C LEU A 48 -2.82 -16.47 17.79
N ASP A 49 -3.31 -16.26 19.00
CA ASP A 49 -4.24 -17.17 19.68
C ASP A 49 -5.71 -16.84 19.37
N ASP A 50 -6.62 -17.66 19.88
CA ASP A 50 -8.06 -17.47 19.67
C ASP A 50 -8.54 -16.12 20.25
N ALA A 51 -7.93 -15.65 21.35
CA ALA A 51 -8.26 -14.37 21.96
C ALA A 51 -7.96 -13.18 21.03
N PHE A 52 -6.84 -13.23 20.30
CA PHE A 52 -6.55 -12.25 19.24
C PHE A 52 -7.66 -12.21 18.19
N TRP A 53 -8.14 -13.38 17.75
CA TRP A 53 -9.14 -13.47 16.69
C TRP A 53 -10.55 -13.06 17.15
N GLU A 54 -10.90 -13.26 18.43
CA GLU A 54 -12.16 -12.77 19.02
C GLU A 54 -12.25 -11.23 18.98
N GLU A 55 -11.13 -10.53 19.18
CA GLU A 55 -11.08 -9.07 19.13
C GLU A 55 -10.79 -8.51 17.72
N ALA A 56 -10.25 -9.34 16.83
CA ALA A 56 -9.82 -8.94 15.49
C ALA A 56 -11.01 -8.44 14.66
N ARG A 57 -11.00 -7.15 14.33
CA ARG A 57 -12.00 -6.55 13.44
C ARG A 57 -11.53 -6.59 12.00
N ARG A 58 -12.29 -7.28 11.14
CA ARG A 58 -12.13 -7.16 9.69
C ARG A 58 -12.54 -5.76 9.25
N MET A 59 -11.55 -4.92 8.94
CA MET A 59 -11.78 -3.62 8.34
C MET A 59 -11.90 -3.79 6.82
N GLU A 60 -13.07 -3.53 6.25
CA GLU A 60 -13.16 -3.40 4.80
C GLU A 60 -12.39 -2.17 4.34
N PRO A 61 -11.44 -2.30 3.39
CA PRO A 61 -10.76 -1.13 2.84
C PRO A 61 -11.80 -0.24 2.18
N GLN A 62 -12.01 0.96 2.73
CA GLN A 62 -12.94 1.92 2.13
C GLN A 62 -12.44 2.31 0.74
N CYS A 63 -13.08 1.74 -0.27
CA CYS A 63 -12.76 2.03 -1.66
C CYS A 63 -13.21 3.46 -1.98
N LYS A 64 -12.26 4.30 -2.41
CA LYS A 64 -12.57 5.63 -2.93
C LYS A 64 -13.45 5.46 -4.16
N LYS A 65 -14.58 6.19 -4.22
CA LYS A 65 -15.44 6.20 -5.40
C LYS A 65 -14.88 7.20 -6.41
N GLN A 66 -14.64 6.76 -7.64
CA GLN A 66 -14.31 7.66 -8.74
C GLN A 66 -15.57 8.40 -9.15
N VAL A 67 -15.53 9.73 -9.06
CA VAL A 67 -16.64 10.63 -9.42
C VAL A 67 -16.15 11.72 -10.34
N THR A 68 -17.02 12.19 -11.23
CA THR A 68 -16.76 13.38 -12.05
C THR A 68 -17.27 14.60 -11.29
N LEU A 69 -16.35 15.42 -10.78
CA LEU A 69 -16.64 16.69 -10.09
C LEU A 69 -16.04 17.86 -10.87
N ARG A 70 -16.80 18.95 -10.99
CA ARG A 70 -16.27 20.21 -11.52
C ARG A 70 -15.63 21.01 -10.39
N ILE A 71 -14.41 21.45 -10.61
CA ILE A 71 -13.60 22.27 -9.70
C ILE A 71 -13.12 23.47 -10.51
N ASP A 72 -13.08 24.65 -9.89
CA ASP A 72 -12.53 25.84 -10.53
C ASP A 72 -11.07 25.63 -10.93
N GLY A 73 -10.69 26.19 -12.08
CA GLY A 73 -9.39 25.92 -12.71
C GLY A 73 -8.21 26.40 -11.86
N ASP A 74 -8.34 27.58 -11.25
CA ASP A 74 -7.35 28.18 -10.37
C ASP A 74 -7.11 27.35 -9.10
N VAL A 75 -8.18 26.82 -8.50
CA VAL A 75 -8.12 25.91 -7.35
C VAL A 75 -7.44 24.61 -7.74
N LEU A 76 -7.82 24.01 -8.87
CA LEU A 76 -7.22 22.77 -9.34
C LEU A 76 -5.72 22.95 -9.61
N ASP A 77 -5.34 24.06 -10.25
CA ASP A 77 -3.95 24.36 -10.55
C ASP A 77 -3.13 24.62 -9.28
N TRP A 78 -3.73 25.24 -8.26
CA TRP A 78 -3.09 25.39 -6.96
C TRP A 78 -2.76 24.04 -6.32
N PHE A 79 -3.69 23.08 -6.31
CA PHE A 79 -3.41 21.75 -5.80
C PHE A 79 -2.38 20.99 -6.63
N LYS A 80 -2.42 21.10 -7.97
CA LYS A 80 -1.43 20.46 -8.85
C LYS A 80 -0.01 20.95 -8.62
N ARG A 81 0.17 22.24 -8.30
CA ARG A 81 1.50 22.82 -7.99
C ARG A 81 2.15 22.19 -6.75
N GLN A 82 1.38 21.58 -5.86
CA GLN A 82 1.90 20.88 -4.67
C GLN A 82 2.52 19.52 -5.00
N GLY A 83 2.39 19.03 -6.24
CA GLY A 83 3.08 17.85 -6.73
C GLY A 83 2.23 16.57 -6.73
N LYS A 84 2.91 15.42 -6.63
CA LYS A 84 2.27 14.11 -6.68
C LYS A 84 1.33 13.95 -5.47
N GLY A 85 0.06 13.61 -5.74
CA GLY A 85 -0.94 13.41 -4.69
C GLY A 85 -1.94 14.55 -4.52
N TYR A 86 -1.99 15.52 -5.45
CA TYR A 86 -2.97 16.61 -5.41
C TYR A 86 -4.43 16.15 -5.22
N GLN A 87 -4.83 15.01 -5.81
CA GLN A 87 -6.17 14.43 -5.61
C GLN A 87 -6.41 13.97 -4.16
N THR A 88 -5.37 13.46 -3.51
CA THR A 88 -5.41 13.07 -2.08
C THR A 88 -5.55 14.30 -1.20
N ALA A 89 -4.85 15.39 -1.53
CA ALA A 89 -4.98 16.67 -0.83
C ALA A 89 -6.40 17.26 -0.95
N ILE A 90 -6.98 17.24 -2.16
CA ILE A 90 -8.38 17.62 -2.39
C ILE A 90 -9.31 16.78 -1.51
N ASN A 91 -9.15 15.46 -1.51
CA ASN A 91 -9.97 14.56 -0.70
C ASN A 91 -9.83 14.82 0.81
N ALA A 92 -8.63 15.18 1.29
CA ALA A 92 -8.40 15.51 2.69
C ALA A 92 -9.16 16.78 3.10
N VAL A 93 -9.16 17.82 2.25
CA VAL A 93 -9.93 19.05 2.50
C VAL A 93 -11.43 18.77 2.54
N LEU A 94 -11.95 17.97 1.60
CA LEU A 94 -13.36 17.57 1.59
C LEU A 94 -13.74 16.79 2.86
N LYS A 95 -12.85 15.93 3.35
CA LYS A 95 -13.04 15.17 4.60
C LYS A 95 -13.08 16.10 5.82
N ALA A 96 -12.11 17.01 5.94
CA ALA A 96 -12.07 17.98 7.04
C ALA A 96 -13.33 18.88 7.05
N TYR A 97 -13.77 19.34 5.87
CA TYR A 97 -15.01 20.10 5.74
C TYR A 97 -16.23 19.30 6.19
N LYS A 98 -16.34 18.02 5.77
CA LYS A 98 -17.39 17.11 6.22
C LYS A 98 -17.41 16.97 7.74
N GLU A 99 -16.26 16.74 8.37
CA GLU A 99 -16.12 16.52 9.82
C GLU A 99 -16.40 17.77 10.65
N SER A 100 -16.09 18.96 10.11
CA SER A 100 -16.38 20.24 10.77
C SER A 100 -17.88 20.55 10.89
N ARG A 101 -18.73 19.85 10.14
CA ARG A 101 -20.18 20.02 10.19
C ARG A 101 -20.81 18.93 11.04
N PRO A 102 -21.59 19.25 12.08
CA PRO A 102 -22.40 18.25 12.75
C PRO A 102 -23.35 17.64 11.72
N SER A 103 -23.47 16.32 11.73
CA SER A 103 -24.47 15.63 10.91
C SER A 103 -25.83 16.20 11.28
N ARG A 104 -26.50 16.82 10.32
CA ARG A 104 -27.93 17.12 10.43
C ARG A 104 -28.74 15.83 10.42
#